data_AF-A0A368GKX1-F1
#
_entry.id   AF-A0A368GKX1-F1
#
_cell.length_a   1.000
_cell.length_b   1.000
_cell.length_c   1.000
_cell.angle_alpha   90.00
_cell.angle_beta   90.00
_cell.angle_gamma   90.00
#
_symmetry.space_group_name_H-M   'P 1'
#
loop_
_entity.id
_entity.type
_entity.pdbx_description
1 polymer ?
#
loop_
_entity_poly.entity_id
_entity_poly.type
_entity_poly.pdbx_seq_one_letter_code
_entity_poly.pdbx_strand_id
1 'polypeptide(L)'
;LSNIERILGDYIVRHRKDAQRALSDKNLDWWKDMIVQLEVTPGHDKQKISGVELVVQLARAVCADEVLIRELESWAIPVFPVKGLDLMTAGVERGPRMKLTLKYLFELWQKSRFKMNKEALLAHALDDEIPNPPSPVRRTVKRRHVES
;
A
#
# COMPACT_ATOMS: atom_id res chain seq x y z
N LEU A 1 -1.20 -26.74 6.55
CA LEU A 1 -0.91 -25.60 5.66
C LEU A 1 0.22 -24.79 6.27
N SER A 2 1.27 -24.53 5.48
CA SER A 2 2.31 -23.58 5.84
C SER A 2 1.72 -22.16 5.97
N ASN A 3 2.46 -21.26 6.64
CA ASN A 3 2.03 -19.87 6.75
C ASN A 3 1.89 -19.19 5.37
N ILE A 4 2.74 -19.56 4.40
CA ILE A 4 2.70 -19.01 3.03
C ILE A 4 1.46 -19.50 2.30
N GLU A 5 1.16 -20.81 2.36
CA GLU A 5 -0.05 -21.38 1.74
C GLU A 5 -1.32 -20.75 2.31
N ARG A 6 -1.36 -20.51 3.62
CA ARG A 6 -2.49 -19.84 4.27
C ARG A 6 -2.67 -18.41 3.77
N ILE A 7 -1.59 -17.63 3.71
CA ILE A 7 -1.61 -16.25 3.20
C ILE A 7 -2.08 -16.23 1.74
N LEU A 8 -1.52 -17.12 0.92
CA LEU A 8 -1.84 -17.18 -0.51
C LEU A 8 -3.31 -17.56 -0.75
N GLY A 9 -3.78 -18.64 -0.11
CA GLY A 9 -5.17 -19.08 -0.27
C GLY A 9 -6.18 -18.02 0.17
N ASP A 10 -5.90 -17.35 1.29
CA ASP A 10 -6.72 -16.25 1.79
C ASP A 10 -6.70 -15.03 0.85
N TYR A 11 -5.53 -14.64 0.33
CA TYR A 11 -5.41 -13.56 -0.65
C TYR A 11 -6.19 -13.86 -1.95
N ILE A 12 -6.03 -15.07 -2.50
CA ILE A 12 -6.74 -15.50 -3.72
C ILE A 12 -8.25 -15.45 -3.50
N VAL A 13 -8.75 -16.00 -2.39
CA VAL A 13 -10.20 -16.04 -2.11
C VAL A 13 -10.78 -14.62 -1.99
N ARG A 14 -10.07 -13.70 -1.35
CA ARG A 14 -10.50 -12.30 -1.19
C ARG A 14 -10.60 -11.55 -2.51
N HIS A 15 -9.62 -11.72 -3.39
CA HIS A 15 -9.46 -10.87 -4.58
C HIS A 15 -9.90 -11.53 -5.89
N ARG A 16 -10.17 -12.84 -5.92
CA ARG A 16 -10.56 -13.61 -7.12
C ARG A 16 -11.62 -12.92 -7.98
N LYS A 17 -12.71 -12.43 -7.37
CA LYS A 17 -13.84 -11.85 -8.13
C LYS A 17 -13.44 -10.55 -8.82
N ASP A 18 -12.62 -9.74 -8.16
CA ASP A 18 -12.11 -8.48 -8.72
C ASP A 18 -11.08 -8.76 -9.81
N ALA A 19 -10.21 -9.75 -9.60
CA ALA A 19 -9.25 -10.23 -10.58
C ALA A 19 -9.94 -10.75 -11.87
N GLN A 20 -11.03 -11.51 -11.75
CA GLN A 20 -11.82 -11.97 -12.91
C GLN A 20 -12.41 -10.81 -13.71
N ARG A 21 -12.89 -9.75 -13.02
CA ARG A 21 -13.39 -8.53 -13.67
C ARG A 21 -12.25 -7.80 -14.37
N ALA A 22 -11.14 -7.55 -13.67
CA ALA A 22 -9.98 -6.89 -14.24
C ALA A 22 -9.41 -7.64 -15.45
N LEU A 23 -9.39 -8.98 -15.42
CA LEU A 23 -9.00 -9.80 -16.57
C LEU A 23 -9.95 -9.63 -17.76
N SER A 24 -11.26 -9.69 -17.51
CA SER A 24 -12.29 -9.53 -18.55
C SER A 24 -12.23 -8.15 -19.21
N ASP A 25 -11.97 -7.12 -18.41
CA ASP A 25 -11.85 -5.73 -18.86
C ASP A 25 -10.46 -5.40 -19.46
N LYS A 26 -9.52 -6.37 -19.46
CA LYS A 26 -8.10 -6.18 -19.82
C LYS A 26 -7.43 -5.03 -19.07
N ASN A 27 -7.83 -4.83 -17.81
CA ASN A 27 -7.37 -3.75 -16.97
C ASN A 27 -6.03 -4.08 -16.30
N LEU A 28 -4.93 -3.89 -17.03
CA LEU A 28 -3.56 -4.09 -16.52
C LEU A 28 -3.25 -3.22 -15.30
N ASP A 29 -3.79 -2.00 -15.27
CA ASP A 29 -3.53 -1.05 -14.19
C ASP A 29 -4.00 -1.58 -12.84
N TRP A 30 -5.13 -2.28 -12.78
CA TRP A 30 -5.64 -2.88 -11.54
C TRP A 30 -4.63 -3.85 -10.92
N TRP A 31 -3.97 -4.67 -11.74
CA TRP A 31 -2.94 -5.62 -11.28
C TRP A 31 -1.69 -4.89 -10.78
N LYS A 32 -1.24 -3.86 -11.51
CA LYS A 32 -0.10 -3.01 -11.13
C LYS A 32 -0.38 -2.24 -9.83
N ASP A 33 -1.61 -1.74 -9.68
CA ASP A 33 -2.09 -1.10 -8.47
C ASP A 33 -2.05 -2.04 -7.26
N MET A 34 -2.42 -3.32 -7.43
CA MET A 34 -2.31 -4.34 -6.37
C MET A 34 -0.86 -4.58 -5.95
N ILE A 35 0.06 -4.71 -6.90
CA ILE A 35 1.49 -4.90 -6.61
C ILE A 35 2.04 -3.71 -5.82
N VAL A 36 1.76 -2.49 -6.28
CA VAL A 36 2.23 -1.26 -5.63
C VAL A 36 1.67 -1.13 -4.21
N GLN A 37 0.40 -1.47 -4.01
CA GLN A 37 -0.22 -1.46 -2.69
C GLN A 37 0.45 -2.44 -1.71
N LEU A 38 0.91 -3.59 -2.20
CA LEU A 38 1.60 -4.61 -1.39
C LEU A 38 3.07 -4.28 -1.13
N GLU A 39 3.77 -3.66 -2.07
CA GLU A 39 5.24 -3.52 -2.01
C GLU A 39 5.71 -2.11 -1.62
N VAL A 40 4.96 -1.07 -2.00
CA VAL A 40 5.47 0.31 -2.00
C VAL A 40 4.76 1.19 -0.97
N THR A 41 3.57 0.82 -0.51
CA THR A 41 2.79 1.58 0.48
C THR A 41 3.65 1.97 1.69
N PRO A 42 3.75 3.27 2.04
CA PRO A 42 4.58 3.72 3.15
C PRO A 42 4.20 3.06 4.47
N GLY A 43 5.19 2.48 5.16
CA GLY A 43 5.00 1.81 6.44
C GLY A 43 4.43 0.40 6.33
N HIS A 44 4.54 -0.24 5.17
CA HIS A 44 4.27 -1.66 5.01
C HIS A 44 5.35 -2.52 5.70
N ASP A 45 4.93 -3.61 6.36
CA ASP A 45 5.85 -4.58 6.96
C ASP A 45 6.34 -5.58 5.90
N LYS A 46 7.61 -5.97 5.96
CA LYS A 46 8.15 -6.98 5.01
C LYS A 46 7.39 -8.29 5.16
N GLN A 47 6.71 -8.70 4.09
CA GLN A 47 6.03 -9.99 4.02
C GLN A 47 7.00 -11.12 3.68
N LYS A 48 6.58 -12.36 3.97
CA LYS A 48 7.34 -13.58 3.62
C LYS A 48 7.26 -13.95 2.14
N ILE A 49 6.29 -13.38 1.43
CA ILE A 49 6.03 -13.56 0.00
C ILE A 49 5.95 -12.16 -0.61
N SER A 50 6.54 -11.97 -1.79
CA SER A 50 6.48 -10.69 -2.48
C SER A 50 5.05 -10.41 -2.98
N GLY A 51 4.70 -9.14 -3.09
CA GLY A 51 3.46 -8.69 -3.70
C GLY A 51 3.34 -9.12 -5.16
N VAL A 52 4.46 -9.13 -5.91
CA VAL A 52 4.46 -9.66 -7.30
C VAL A 52 4.05 -11.12 -7.31
N GLU A 53 4.66 -11.96 -6.46
CA GLU A 53 4.32 -13.39 -6.39
C GLU A 53 2.85 -13.60 -6.01
N LEU A 54 2.34 -12.87 -5.02
CA LEU A 54 0.91 -12.94 -4.64
C LEU A 54 -0.02 -12.61 -5.81
N VAL A 55 0.29 -11.55 -6.55
CA VAL A 55 -0.54 -11.07 -7.66
C VAL A 55 -0.43 -12.00 -8.88
N VAL A 56 0.75 -12.56 -9.16
CA VAL A 56 0.95 -13.56 -10.22
C VAL A 56 0.19 -14.86 -9.90
N GLN A 57 0.24 -15.34 -8.66
CA GLN A 57 -0.53 -16.52 -8.27
C GLN A 57 -2.04 -16.26 -8.34
N LEU A 58 -2.49 -15.05 -8.00
CA LEU A 58 -3.88 -14.64 -8.22
C LEU A 58 -4.26 -14.65 -9.71
N ALA A 59 -3.39 -14.14 -10.59
CA ALA A 59 -3.59 -14.16 -12.04
C ALA A 59 -3.71 -15.60 -12.58
N ARG A 60 -2.81 -16.50 -12.15
CA ARG A 60 -2.87 -17.93 -12.46
C ARG A 60 -4.17 -18.57 -11.96
N ALA A 61 -4.61 -18.24 -10.75
CA ALA A 61 -5.84 -18.78 -10.16
C ALA A 61 -7.12 -18.37 -10.89
N VAL A 62 -7.10 -17.27 -11.64
CA VAL A 62 -8.21 -16.84 -12.52
C VAL A 62 -7.99 -17.20 -14.00
N CYS A 63 -6.99 -18.05 -14.29
CA CYS A 63 -6.64 -18.51 -15.63
C CYS A 63 -6.26 -17.37 -16.60
N ALA A 64 -5.54 -16.35 -16.12
CA ALA A 64 -4.92 -15.35 -16.98
C ALA A 64 -3.94 -16.00 -17.98
N ASP A 65 -3.78 -15.37 -19.15
CA ASP A 65 -2.82 -15.82 -20.15
C ASP A 65 -1.36 -15.53 -19.75
N GLU A 66 -0.43 -16.21 -20.42
CA GLU A 66 1.01 -16.08 -20.21
C GLU A 66 1.54 -14.67 -20.54
N VAL A 67 0.84 -13.90 -21.38
CA VAL A 67 1.27 -12.54 -21.72
C VAL A 67 1.09 -11.62 -20.51
N LEU A 68 -0.08 -11.68 -19.85
CA LEU A 68 -0.32 -10.93 -18.61
C LEU A 68 0.64 -11.38 -17.50
N ILE A 69 0.85 -12.69 -17.32
CA ILE A 69 1.76 -13.21 -16.29
C ILE A 69 3.16 -12.64 -16.47
N ARG A 70 3.71 -12.70 -17.69
CA ARG A 70 5.05 -12.17 -18.00
C ARG A 70 5.15 -10.66 -17.85
N GLU A 71 4.12 -9.92 -18.25
CA GLU A 71 4.06 -8.47 -18.05
C GLU A 71 4.15 -8.12 -16.56
N LEU A 72 3.46 -8.86 -15.69
CA LEU A 72 3.52 -8.62 -14.24
C LEU A 72 4.88 -9.00 -13.63
N GLU A 73 5.44 -10.15 -14.02
CA GLU A 73 6.74 -10.64 -13.52
C GLU A 73 7.92 -9.73 -13.95
N SER A 74 7.85 -9.15 -15.15
CA SER A 74 8.92 -8.30 -15.71
C SER A 74 8.75 -6.82 -15.40
N TRP A 75 7.64 -6.41 -14.77
CA TRP A 75 7.37 -5.01 -14.50
C TRP A 75 8.31 -4.43 -13.45
N ALA A 76 9.06 -3.39 -13.83
CA ALA A 76 9.86 -2.62 -12.89
C ALA A 76 8.95 -1.77 -11.99
N ILE A 77 8.78 -2.24 -10.74
CA ILE A 77 7.92 -1.58 -9.76
C ILE A 77 8.44 -0.17 -9.48
N PRO A 78 7.60 0.87 -9.64
CA PRO A 78 8.03 2.24 -9.39
C PRO A 78 8.26 2.49 -7.90
N VAL A 79 9.23 3.35 -7.59
CA VAL A 79 9.58 3.70 -6.21
C VAL A 79 8.88 4.98 -5.81
N PHE A 80 8.18 4.97 -4.67
CA PHE A 80 7.56 6.17 -4.14
C PHE A 80 8.64 7.21 -3.73
N PRO A 81 8.62 8.43 -4.28
CA PRO A 81 9.78 9.32 -4.21
C PRO A 81 9.84 10.18 -2.94
N VAL A 82 8.85 10.09 -2.04
CA VAL A 82 8.76 10.91 -0.82
C VAL A 82 9.03 10.06 0.42
N LYS A 83 9.92 10.55 1.29
CA LYS A 83 10.22 9.96 2.60
C LYS A 83 9.80 10.90 3.72
N GLY A 84 9.72 10.39 4.95
CA GLY A 84 9.36 11.19 6.12
C GLY A 84 10.31 12.37 6.40
N LEU A 85 11.59 12.27 6.01
CA LEU A 85 12.53 13.39 6.10
C LEU A 85 12.11 14.57 5.20
N ASP A 86 11.61 14.26 4.00
CA ASP A 86 11.21 15.27 3.03
C ASP A 86 9.98 16.04 3.51
N LEU A 87 9.06 15.35 4.18
CA LEU A 87 7.90 15.98 4.81
C LEU A 87 8.29 16.94 5.93
N MET A 88 9.33 16.62 6.71
CA MET A 88 9.84 17.55 7.72
C MET A 88 10.40 18.82 7.07
N THR A 89 11.12 18.69 5.95
CA THR A 89 11.61 19.84 5.18
C THR A 89 10.47 20.66 4.57
N ALA A 90 9.36 20.02 4.21
CA ALA A 90 8.15 20.67 3.69
C ALA A 90 7.24 21.27 4.79
N GLY A 91 7.65 21.25 6.06
CA GLY A 91 6.91 21.88 7.16
C GLY A 91 5.86 21.00 7.85
N VAL A 92 5.81 19.69 7.56
CA VAL A 92 4.92 18.76 8.25
C VAL A 92 5.46 18.44 9.65
N GLU A 93 4.67 18.71 10.68
CA GLU A 93 5.04 18.42 12.06
C GLU A 93 5.22 16.91 12.31
N ARG A 94 6.18 16.58 13.17
CA ARG A 94 6.41 15.20 13.60
C ARG A 94 5.20 14.69 14.38
N GLY A 95 4.77 13.47 14.08
CA GLY A 95 3.71 12.81 14.81
C GLY A 95 2.78 12.01 13.90
N PRO A 96 1.57 11.67 14.37
CA PRO A 96 0.61 10.88 13.60
C PRO A 96 0.23 11.50 12.25
N ARG A 97 0.28 12.83 12.13
CA ARG A 97 0.04 13.56 10.87
C ARG A 97 1.01 13.12 9.75
N MET A 98 2.27 12.80 10.09
CA MET A 98 3.28 12.33 9.14
C MET A 98 2.82 11.09 8.35
N LYS A 99 2.24 10.09 9.04
CA LYS A 99 1.76 8.87 8.40
C LYS A 99 0.55 9.15 7.49
N LEU A 100 -0.33 10.04 7.93
CA LEU A 100 -1.51 10.45 7.16
C LEU A 100 -1.11 11.21 5.89
N THR A 101 -0.17 12.15 6.01
CA THR A 101 0.38 12.87 4.86
C THR A 101 1.09 11.92 3.89
N LEU A 102 1.96 11.00 4.36
CA LEU A 102 2.59 10.02 3.48
C LEU A 102 1.57 9.16 2.73
N LYS A 103 0.50 8.73 3.42
CA LYS A 103 -0.57 7.96 2.80
C LYS A 103 -1.32 8.77 1.74
N TYR A 104 -1.68 10.02 2.04
CA TYR A 104 -2.34 10.92 1.09
C TYR A 104 -1.49 11.15 -0.16
N LEU A 105 -0.20 11.47 0.00
CA LEU A 105 0.71 11.67 -1.13
C LEU A 105 0.92 10.39 -1.94
N PHE A 106 0.96 9.23 -1.29
CA PHE A 106 1.03 7.95 -1.98
C PHE A 106 -0.22 7.68 -2.83
N GLU A 107 -1.41 7.97 -2.32
CA GLU A 107 -2.66 7.85 -3.08
C GLU A 107 -2.68 8.81 -4.27
N LEU A 108 -2.20 10.04 -4.11
CA LEU A 108 -2.08 11.02 -5.20
C LEU A 108 -1.08 10.55 -6.28
N TRP A 109 0.07 10.04 -5.85
CA TRP A 109 1.07 9.45 -6.73
C TRP A 109 0.52 8.25 -7.51
N GLN A 110 -0.24 7.37 -6.86
CA GLN A 110 -0.90 6.24 -7.52
C GLN A 110 -1.95 6.70 -8.54
N LYS A 111 -2.80 7.67 -8.18
CA LYS A 111 -3.77 8.29 -9.10
C LYS A 111 -3.10 8.90 -10.34
N SER A 112 -1.88 9.43 -10.19
CA SER A 112 -1.08 9.96 -11.30
C SER A 112 -0.43 8.88 -12.19
N ARG A 113 -0.73 7.60 -11.97
CA ARG A 113 -0.03 6.45 -12.58
C ARG A 113 1.48 6.48 -12.34
N PHE A 114 1.85 6.81 -11.10
CA PHE A 114 3.23 6.80 -10.61
C PHE A 114 4.14 7.84 -11.29
N LYS A 115 3.57 8.86 -11.94
CA LYS A 115 4.31 9.86 -12.73
C LYS A 115 4.72 11.08 -11.93
N MET A 116 4.01 11.43 -10.85
CA MET A 116 4.36 12.59 -10.04
C MET A 116 5.73 12.40 -9.39
N ASN A 117 6.58 13.41 -9.54
CA ASN A 117 7.88 13.46 -8.90
C ASN A 117 7.76 13.97 -7.46
N LYS A 118 8.90 13.96 -6.76
CA LYS A 118 8.99 14.35 -5.35
C LYS A 118 8.48 15.77 -5.12
N GLU A 119 8.91 16.72 -5.94
CA GLU A 119 8.60 18.14 -5.79
C GLU A 119 7.10 18.39 -5.98
N ALA A 120 6.52 17.79 -7.02
CA ALA A 120 5.08 17.88 -7.28
C ALA A 120 4.27 17.28 -6.13
N LEU A 121 4.69 16.17 -5.54
CA LEU A 121 4.00 15.59 -4.38
C LEU A 121 4.16 16.44 -3.13
N LEU A 122 5.34 16.99 -2.86
CA LEU A 122 5.57 17.80 -1.67
C LEU A 122 4.77 19.11 -1.67
N ALA A 123 4.41 19.63 -2.85
CA ALA A 123 3.49 20.77 -2.97
C ALA A 123 2.11 20.50 -2.33
N HIS A 124 1.72 19.22 -2.23
CA HIS A 124 0.47 18.76 -1.62
C HIS A 124 0.61 18.31 -0.16
N ALA A 125 1.79 18.47 0.46
CA ALA A 125 2.07 17.93 1.80
C ALA A 125 1.28 18.62 2.94
N LEU A 126 0.71 19.79 2.67
CA LEU A 126 -0.04 20.62 3.60
C LEU A 126 -1.51 20.81 3.17
N ASP A 127 -1.99 20.04 2.20
CA ASP A 127 -3.37 20.13 1.73
C ASP A 127 -4.38 19.90 2.87
N ASP A 128 -5.47 20.67 2.84
CA ASP A 128 -6.56 20.57 3.83
C ASP A 128 -7.33 19.24 3.74
N GLU A 129 -7.19 18.51 2.63
CA GLU A 129 -7.75 17.17 2.46
C GLU A 129 -7.06 16.11 3.34
N ILE A 130 -5.88 16.40 3.89
CA ILE A 130 -5.16 15.48 4.77
C ILE A 130 -5.93 15.36 6.09
N PRO A 131 -6.37 14.15 6.48
CA PRO A 131 -7.14 13.97 7.70
C PRO A 131 -6.38 14.43 8.94
N ASN A 132 -7.08 15.06 9.88
CA ASN A 132 -6.51 15.35 11.19
C ASN A 132 -6.33 14.06 11.98
N PRO A 133 -5.21 13.91 12.72
CA PRO A 133 -4.99 12.72 13.52
C PRO A 133 -6.03 12.62 14.65
N PRO A 134 -6.49 11.40 15.00
CA PRO A 134 -7.42 11.22 16.11
C PRO A 134 -6.82 11.73 17.41
N SER A 135 -7.64 12.35 18.26
CA SER A 135 -7.19 12.84 19.57
C SER A 135 -6.55 11.70 20.37
N PRO A 136 -5.43 11.94 21.07
CA PRO A 136 -4.75 10.90 21.82
C PRO A 136 -5.70 10.34 22.89
N VAL A 137 -6.05 9.06 22.76
CA VAL A 137 -6.79 8.34 23.79
C VAL A 137 -5.91 8.30 25.04
N ARG A 138 -6.28 9.05 26.08
CA ARG A 138 -5.61 8.99 27.38
C ARG A 138 -5.62 7.55 27.87
N ARG A 139 -4.48 6.87 27.85
CA ARG A 139 -4.31 5.58 28.52
C ARG A 139 -4.53 5.82 30.02
N THR A 140 -5.67 5.36 30.53
CA THR A 140 -5.90 5.29 31.97
C THR A 140 -4.88 4.32 32.56
N VAL A 141 -3.94 4.87 33.34
CA VAL A 141 -2.98 4.09 34.10
C VAL A 141 -3.76 3.21 35.08
N LYS A 142 -3.79 1.89 34.85
CA LYS A 142 -4.30 0.92 35.83
C LYS A 142 -3.49 1.09 37.12
N ARG A 143 -4.10 1.69 38.14
CA ARG A 143 -3.57 1.69 39.51
C ARG A 143 -3.45 0.22 39.95
N ARG A 144 -2.23 -0.26 40.17
CA ARG A 144 -2.00 -1.54 40.86
C ARG A 144 -2.47 -1.34 42.30
N HIS A 145 -3.55 -2.04 42.68
CA HIS A 145 -3.92 -2.21 44.07
C HIS A 145 -2.79 -3.04 44.72
N VAL A 146 -2.13 -2.46 45.72
CA VAL A 146 -1.25 -3.19 46.63
C VAL A 146 -2.12 -3.49 47.85
N GLU A 147 -2.62 -4.72 47.96
CA GLU A 147 -3.20 -5.20 49.21
C GLU A 147 -2.07 -5.56 50.18
N SER A 148 -2.23 -5.10 51.42
CA SER A 148 -1.35 -5.28 52.56
C SER A 148 -1.66 -6.59 53.28
#